data_AF-A0A522FFS1-F1
#
_entry.id   AF-A0A522FFS1-F1
#
_cell.length_a   1.000
_cell.length_b   1.000
_cell.length_c   1.000
_cell.angle_alpha   90.00
_cell.angle_beta   90.00
_cell.angle_gamma   90.00
#
_symmetry.space_group_name_H-M   'P 1'
#
loop_
_entity.id
_entity.type
_entity.pdbx_description
1 polymer ?
#
loop_
_entity_poly.entity_id
_entity_poly.type
_entity_poly.pdbx_seq_one_letter_code
_entity_poly.pdbx_strand_id
1 'polypeptide(L)'
;MTTRRDFLRKATLGSAALTSGVGLSALNARGDFKSNVAEEKTSFGSDFIEQAFPGWEVSFEESTSSLVLKNGLISIQGRLKFVSGINKWTVARSRDGVPDRYVFVDLQGDVQGYFVCNRNCDQLQLFFYHRTAQAYQGTLSFEGNAIFKNDSFACRTRAKKDEPVLSLRCGPADSLLNDSLFSPEDDLALRFDAANLRIETVGPGSYLFAMSGQIGESSEAIFILNLEKNYFKSRYVPYYHPLDRKRCTKAPTGWMSWNTYFDKATAEDNLAEARIGQKYLQPFGCEFWSIESWQGNSDQLPVRDFYNLNLEVSEKKFPKGMKQLADDIRKLGFRPGLWTAPFGTGNKDF
;
A
#
# COMPACT_ATOMS: atom_id res chain seq x y z
N MET A 1 -23.88 -37.72 -4.96
CA MET A 1 -22.41 -37.83 -4.98
C MET A 1 -21.86 -36.62 -5.72
N THR A 2 -21.44 -35.60 -4.97
CA THR A 2 -20.85 -34.36 -5.49
C THR A 2 -19.37 -34.60 -5.74
N THR A 3 -18.90 -34.35 -6.96
CA THR A 3 -17.51 -34.64 -7.29
C THR A 3 -16.58 -33.57 -6.70
N ARG A 4 -15.30 -33.92 -6.45
CA ARG A 4 -14.24 -32.99 -5.98
C ARG A 4 -14.12 -31.72 -6.85
N ARG A 5 -14.52 -31.81 -8.13
CA ARG A 5 -14.58 -30.66 -9.06
C ARG A 5 -15.67 -29.64 -8.69
N ASP A 6 -16.82 -30.10 -8.19
CA ASP A 6 -17.92 -29.22 -7.81
C ASP A 6 -17.63 -28.43 -6.53
N PHE A 7 -16.88 -29.04 -5.60
CA PHE A 7 -16.40 -28.39 -4.38
C PHE A 7 -15.40 -27.26 -4.70
N LEU A 8 -14.41 -27.52 -5.56
CA LEU A 8 -13.39 -26.53 -5.94
C LEU A 8 -14.00 -25.34 -6.72
N ARG A 9 -15.06 -25.57 -7.49
CA ARG A 9 -15.78 -24.51 -8.23
C ARG A 9 -16.59 -23.59 -7.30
N LYS A 10 -17.10 -24.10 -6.18
CA LYS A 10 -17.79 -23.29 -5.17
C LYS A 10 -16.82 -22.53 -4.26
N ALA A 11 -15.69 -23.14 -3.89
CA ALA A 11 -14.68 -22.50 -3.05
C ALA A 11 -13.96 -21.32 -3.73
N THR A 12 -13.88 -21.31 -5.07
CA THR A 12 -13.28 -20.21 -5.84
C THR A 12 -14.20 -19.01 -6.05
N LEU A 13 -15.50 -19.13 -5.73
CA LEU A 13 -16.50 -18.05 -5.88
C LEU A 13 -16.97 -17.46 -4.54
N GLY A 14 -16.36 -17.83 -3.42
CA GLY A 14 -16.88 -17.53 -2.08
C GLY A 14 -15.83 -17.06 -1.08
N SER A 15 -15.02 -16.07 -1.45
CA SER A 15 -14.27 -15.27 -0.47
C SER A 15 -14.96 -13.91 -0.32
N ALA A 16 -16.19 -13.93 0.19
CA ALA A 16 -16.91 -12.74 0.60
C ALA A 16 -16.68 -12.50 2.10
N ALA A 17 -16.43 -11.24 2.44
CA ALA A 17 -16.20 -10.75 3.79
C ALA A 17 -17.32 -11.17 4.77
N LEU A 18 -16.93 -11.67 5.95
CA LEU A 18 -17.80 -11.76 7.11
C LEU A 18 -17.60 -10.50 7.95
N THR A 19 -18.58 -9.59 7.85
CA THR A 19 -18.80 -8.53 8.83
C THR A 19 -19.52 -9.12 10.03
N SER A 20 -18.88 -9.12 11.20
CA SER A 20 -19.59 -9.29 12.47
C SER A 20 -19.80 -7.92 13.09
N GLY A 21 -21.00 -7.37 12.90
CA GLY A 21 -21.47 -6.24 13.66
C GLY A 21 -21.84 -6.67 15.08
N VAL A 22 -21.09 -6.20 16.07
CA VAL A 22 -21.59 -5.90 17.42
C VAL A 22 -20.78 -4.71 17.91
N GLY A 23 -21.46 -3.58 18.12
CA GLY A 23 -20.88 -2.40 18.73
C GLY A 23 -20.49 -2.67 20.18
N LEU A 24 -19.33 -2.18 20.58
CA LEU A 24 -18.95 -2.08 21.98
C LEU A 24 -19.09 -0.63 22.41
N SER A 25 -20.14 -0.37 23.19
CA SER A 25 -20.24 0.82 24.03
C SER A 25 -19.14 0.79 25.08
N ALA A 26 -18.31 1.83 25.13
CA ALA A 26 -17.32 2.00 26.18
C ALA A 26 -18.03 2.32 27.52
N LEU A 27 -18.05 1.36 28.43
CA LEU A 27 -18.39 1.60 29.82
C LEU A 27 -17.15 2.13 30.55
N ASN A 28 -17.26 3.36 31.05
CA ASN A 28 -16.29 3.98 31.93
C ASN A 28 -16.21 3.20 33.26
N ALA A 29 -15.09 2.53 33.50
CA ALA A 29 -14.68 2.11 34.83
C ALA A 29 -13.50 2.99 35.26
N ARG A 30 -13.79 3.97 36.14
CA ARG A 30 -12.78 4.71 36.90
C ARG A 30 -12.07 3.72 37.84
N GLY A 31 -10.82 3.42 37.54
CA GLY A 31 -9.88 2.79 38.45
C GLY A 31 -8.56 3.53 38.32
N ASP A 32 -8.16 4.24 39.38
CA ASP A 32 -6.91 4.99 39.46
C ASP A 32 -5.71 4.03 39.36
N PHE A 33 -5.17 3.87 38.16
CA PHE A 33 -3.82 3.35 37.94
C PHE A 33 -2.90 4.53 37.64
N LYS A 34 -2.10 4.92 38.65
CA LYS A 34 -0.94 5.79 38.43
C LYS A 34 0.14 4.98 37.71
N SER A 35 0.14 4.98 36.39
CA SER A 35 1.29 4.59 35.59
C SER A 35 2.23 5.78 35.45
N ASN A 36 3.42 5.69 36.05
CA ASN A 36 4.55 6.54 35.68
C ASN A 36 4.96 6.19 34.24
N VAL A 37 4.30 6.81 33.26
CA VAL A 37 4.78 6.85 31.89
C VAL A 37 5.82 7.96 31.85
N ALA A 38 7.08 7.57 31.78
CA ALA A 38 8.12 8.49 31.34
C ALA A 38 7.72 9.00 29.95
N GLU A 39 7.53 10.31 29.82
CA GLU A 39 7.44 10.98 28.52
C GLU A 39 8.76 10.80 27.78
N GLU A 40 8.91 9.70 27.04
CA GLU A 40 9.87 9.66 25.95
C GLU A 40 9.39 10.64 24.88
N LYS A 41 9.98 11.84 24.90
CA LYS A 41 9.91 12.80 23.81
C LYS A 41 10.44 12.13 22.53
N THR A 42 9.55 11.54 21.75
CA THR A 42 9.78 11.24 20.33
C THR A 42 9.71 12.54 19.52
N SER A 43 10.63 13.48 19.74
CA SER A 43 10.79 14.68 18.91
C SER A 43 11.86 14.50 17.82
N PHE A 44 12.53 13.35 17.74
CA PHE A 44 13.62 13.12 16.81
C PHE A 44 13.18 12.76 15.38
N GLY A 45 11.89 12.55 15.12
CA GLY A 45 11.39 12.16 13.79
C GLY A 45 10.72 13.30 13.00
N SER A 46 10.00 14.21 13.66
CA SER A 46 9.27 15.29 13.01
C SER A 46 10.19 16.34 12.41
N ASP A 47 11.22 16.73 13.17
CA ASP A 47 12.10 17.85 12.82
C ASP A 47 13.02 17.49 11.63
N PHE A 48 13.38 16.21 11.49
CA PHE A 48 14.17 15.70 10.35
C PHE A 48 13.36 15.69 9.05
N ILE A 49 12.07 15.31 9.10
CA ILE A 49 11.22 15.28 7.90
C ILE A 49 10.90 16.71 7.44
N GLU A 50 10.68 17.65 8.35
CA GLU A 50 10.48 19.06 7.95
C GLU A 50 11.74 19.69 7.35
N GLN A 51 12.93 19.39 7.90
CA GLN A 51 14.20 19.85 7.31
C GLN A 51 14.50 19.21 5.95
N ALA A 52 13.99 18.00 5.68
CA ALA A 52 14.21 17.30 4.42
C ALA A 52 13.43 17.89 3.23
N PHE A 53 12.35 18.64 3.49
CA PHE A 53 11.45 19.17 2.47
C PHE A 53 11.20 20.68 2.68
N PRO A 54 12.16 21.54 2.28
CA PRO A 54 12.14 22.98 2.56
C PRO A 54 11.07 23.73 1.75
N GLY A 55 10.43 23.07 0.77
CA GLY A 55 9.41 23.63 -0.09
C GLY A 55 9.73 23.48 -1.57
N TRP A 56 8.75 23.83 -2.41
CA TRP A 56 8.84 23.61 -3.85
C TRP A 56 9.65 24.69 -4.58
N GLU A 57 10.68 24.28 -5.30
CA GLU A 57 11.40 25.09 -6.29
C GLU A 57 10.84 24.82 -7.68
N VAL A 58 10.58 25.88 -8.45
CA VAL A 58 10.03 25.80 -9.80
C VAL A 58 11.00 26.43 -10.77
N SER A 59 11.43 25.67 -11.78
CA SER A 59 12.27 26.14 -12.89
C SER A 59 11.62 25.80 -14.22
N PHE A 60 11.60 26.76 -15.14
CA PHE A 60 11.01 26.59 -16.47
C PHE A 60 11.98 27.04 -17.56
N GLU A 61 12.11 26.24 -18.62
CA GLU A 61 12.93 26.52 -19.80
C GLU A 61 12.04 26.66 -21.04
N GLU A 62 11.96 27.88 -21.59
CA GLU A 62 11.05 28.22 -22.70
C GLU A 62 11.38 27.45 -23.97
N SER A 63 12.66 27.35 -24.32
CA SER A 63 13.13 26.76 -25.59
C SER A 63 12.68 25.31 -25.78
N THR A 64 12.48 24.59 -24.68
CA THR A 64 12.08 23.19 -24.67
C THR A 64 10.69 22.97 -24.04
N SER A 65 10.06 24.05 -23.57
CA SER A 65 8.87 24.03 -22.70
C SER A 65 9.02 23.07 -21.52
N SER A 66 10.22 22.98 -20.95
CA SER A 66 10.51 22.04 -19.87
C SER A 66 10.27 22.67 -18.51
N LEU A 67 9.56 21.95 -17.64
CA LEU A 67 9.27 22.34 -16.27
C LEU A 67 9.97 21.37 -15.32
N VAL A 68 10.66 21.91 -14.33
CA VAL A 68 11.34 21.18 -13.26
C VAL A 68 10.82 21.67 -11.92
N LEU A 69 10.35 20.73 -11.11
CA LEU A 69 9.76 20.93 -9.79
C LEU A 69 10.57 20.13 -8.78
N LYS A 70 11.17 20.78 -7.78
CA LYS A 70 12.00 20.11 -6.77
C LYS A 70 11.50 20.42 -5.37
N ASN A 71 11.60 19.46 -4.46
CA ASN A 71 11.40 19.66 -3.04
C ASN A 71 12.26 18.64 -2.27
N GLY A 72 13.41 19.09 -1.75
CA GLY A 72 14.39 18.19 -1.14
C GLY A 72 14.88 17.12 -2.13
N LEU A 73 14.66 15.85 -1.79
CA LEU A 73 15.04 14.70 -2.62
C LEU A 73 14.03 14.40 -3.75
N ILE A 74 12.88 15.07 -3.77
CA ILE A 74 11.86 14.89 -4.80
C ILE A 74 12.21 15.75 -6.00
N SER A 75 12.16 15.17 -7.20
CA SER A 75 12.36 15.90 -8.45
C SER A 75 11.39 15.43 -9.51
N ILE A 76 10.52 16.31 -9.99
CA ILE A 76 9.59 16.07 -11.10
C ILE A 76 10.03 16.94 -12.26
N GLN A 77 10.33 16.34 -13.40
CA GLN A 77 10.78 17.06 -14.58
C GLN A 77 10.08 16.55 -15.83
N GLY A 78 9.70 17.45 -16.72
CA GLY A 78 8.99 17.06 -17.93
C GLY A 78 8.75 18.22 -18.87
N ARG A 79 7.97 17.97 -19.92
CA ARG A 79 7.59 18.97 -20.92
C ARG A 79 6.13 19.36 -20.76
N LEU A 80 5.87 20.66 -20.76
CA LEU A 80 4.54 21.23 -20.90
C LEU A 80 4.15 21.31 -22.38
N LYS A 81 2.91 20.98 -22.67
CA LYS A 81 2.31 21.12 -24.00
C LYS A 81 0.92 21.69 -23.85
N PHE A 82 0.66 22.81 -24.54
CA PHE A 82 -0.69 23.36 -24.67
C PHE A 82 -1.19 23.18 -26.09
N VAL A 83 -2.41 22.63 -26.24
CA VAL A 83 -3.06 22.43 -27.53
C VAL A 83 -4.47 23.01 -27.48
N SER A 84 -4.79 23.88 -28.44
CA SER A 84 -6.12 24.45 -28.63
C SER A 84 -6.63 24.06 -30.02
N GLY A 85 -7.67 23.22 -30.08
CA GLY A 85 -8.09 22.56 -31.31
C GLY A 85 -6.98 21.68 -31.90
N ILE A 86 -6.50 22.02 -33.10
CA ILE A 86 -5.36 21.36 -33.75
C ILE A 86 -4.03 22.10 -33.53
N ASN A 87 -4.10 23.31 -32.96
CA ASN A 87 -2.95 24.20 -32.88
C ASN A 87 -2.18 23.96 -31.59
N LYS A 88 -0.87 23.74 -31.72
CA LYS A 88 0.05 23.74 -30.59
C LYS A 88 0.46 25.18 -30.31
N TRP A 89 0.16 25.66 -29.12
CA TRP A 89 0.56 27.00 -28.69
C TRP A 89 1.89 26.95 -27.93
N THR A 90 2.56 28.10 -27.91
CA THR A 90 3.82 28.25 -27.19
C THR A 90 3.55 28.50 -25.72
N VAL A 91 4.33 27.85 -24.86
CA VAL A 91 4.34 28.10 -23.42
C VAL A 91 5.58 28.93 -23.10
N ALA A 92 5.42 30.13 -22.55
CA ALA A 92 6.52 31.06 -22.28
C ALA A 92 6.39 31.73 -20.91
N ARG A 93 7.45 32.37 -20.40
CA ARG A 93 7.35 33.18 -19.18
C ARG A 93 6.51 34.42 -19.44
N SER A 94 5.74 34.82 -18.44
CA SER A 94 5.06 36.09 -18.49
C SER A 94 6.06 37.25 -18.42
N ARG A 95 5.77 38.33 -19.15
CA ARG A 95 6.58 39.56 -19.18
C ARG A 95 5.94 40.71 -18.40
N ASP A 96 4.90 40.41 -17.63
CA ASP A 96 4.09 41.40 -16.90
C ASP A 96 4.49 41.57 -15.43
N GLY A 97 5.64 41.02 -15.02
CA GLY A 97 6.23 41.21 -13.70
C GLY A 97 5.59 40.39 -12.58
N VAL A 98 4.56 39.59 -12.86
CA VAL A 98 3.98 38.68 -11.85
C VAL A 98 4.83 37.42 -11.74
N PRO A 99 5.39 37.12 -10.54
CA PRO A 99 6.19 35.92 -10.33
C PRO A 99 5.41 34.64 -10.60
N ASP A 100 6.11 33.59 -11.04
CA ASP A 100 5.56 32.25 -11.23
C ASP A 100 4.32 32.18 -12.15
N ARG A 101 4.12 33.21 -12.98
CA ARG A 101 3.10 33.26 -14.04
C ARG A 101 3.74 33.05 -15.40
N TYR A 102 3.10 32.22 -16.19
CA TYR A 102 3.50 31.83 -17.52
C TYR A 102 2.32 32.01 -18.47
N VAL A 103 2.59 32.11 -19.76
CA VAL A 103 1.62 32.47 -20.78
C VAL A 103 1.46 31.37 -21.83
N PHE A 104 0.23 31.22 -22.31
CA PHE A 104 -0.07 30.50 -23.55
C PHE A 104 -0.15 31.50 -24.69
N VAL A 105 0.72 31.33 -25.68
CA VAL A 105 0.87 32.23 -26.83
C VAL A 105 0.43 31.49 -28.08
N ASP A 106 -0.57 32.02 -28.78
CA ASP A 106 -1.09 31.40 -29.99
C ASP A 106 -0.13 31.54 -31.20
N LEU A 107 -0.60 31.13 -32.38
CA LEU A 107 0.18 31.17 -33.61
C LEU A 107 0.40 32.60 -34.14
N GLN A 108 -0.40 33.56 -33.67
CA GLN A 108 -0.30 34.97 -34.02
C GLN A 108 0.68 35.72 -33.11
N GLY A 109 1.14 35.08 -32.03
CA GLY A 109 2.01 35.70 -31.03
C GLY A 109 1.23 36.38 -29.90
N ASP A 110 -0.09 36.19 -29.85
CA ASP A 110 -0.95 36.80 -28.85
C ASP A 110 -1.06 35.94 -27.60
N VAL A 111 -1.01 36.59 -26.43
CA VAL A 111 -1.25 35.93 -25.14
C VAL A 111 -2.74 35.68 -24.97
N GLN A 112 -3.11 34.41 -24.87
CA GLN A 112 -4.49 33.95 -24.75
C GLN A 112 -4.81 33.36 -23.36
N GLY A 113 -3.81 33.08 -22.54
CA GLY A 113 -4.05 32.51 -21.22
C GLY A 113 -2.80 32.39 -20.41
N TYR A 114 -2.99 31.87 -19.21
CA TYR A 114 -1.94 31.77 -18.22
C TYR A 114 -1.93 30.40 -17.57
N PHE A 115 -0.76 30.00 -17.08
CA PHE A 115 -0.70 29.13 -15.92
C PHE A 115 0.14 29.78 -14.81
N VAL A 116 -0.23 29.51 -13.57
CA VAL A 116 0.39 30.09 -12.36
C VAL A 116 0.72 28.97 -11.39
N CYS A 117 1.94 29.00 -10.87
CA CYS A 117 2.36 28.09 -9.81
C CYS A 117 2.10 28.75 -8.44
N ASN A 118 1.28 28.11 -7.61
CA ASN A 118 1.13 28.44 -6.20
C ASN A 118 1.74 27.33 -5.35
N ARG A 119 2.49 27.67 -4.29
CA ARG A 119 3.26 26.69 -3.52
C ARG A 119 3.35 27.03 -2.04
N ASN A 120 3.38 25.97 -1.24
CA ASN A 120 3.85 25.98 0.15
C ASN A 120 4.82 24.80 0.36
N CYS A 121 5.16 24.44 1.60
CA CYS A 121 6.13 23.38 1.85
C CYS A 121 5.67 21.99 1.38
N ASP A 122 4.38 21.71 1.47
CA ASP A 122 3.82 20.38 1.24
C ASP A 122 3.06 20.30 -0.09
N GLN A 123 2.58 21.43 -0.62
CA GLN A 123 1.73 21.47 -1.80
C GLN A 123 2.25 22.42 -2.87
N LEU A 124 2.13 21.97 -4.13
CA LEU A 124 2.32 22.77 -5.33
C LEU A 124 1.07 22.64 -6.20
N GLN A 125 0.53 23.77 -6.64
CA GLN A 125 -0.64 23.88 -7.50
C GLN A 125 -0.27 24.63 -8.77
N LEU A 126 -0.64 24.09 -9.92
CA LEU A 126 -0.50 24.73 -11.23
C LEU A 126 -1.91 25.03 -11.73
N PHE A 127 -2.38 26.25 -11.52
CA PHE A 127 -3.65 26.72 -12.07
C PHE A 127 -3.45 27.16 -13.50
N PHE A 128 -4.38 26.87 -14.40
CA PHE A 128 -4.32 27.39 -15.77
C PHE A 128 -5.68 27.87 -16.23
N TYR A 129 -5.73 29.07 -16.82
CA TYR A 129 -6.98 29.79 -17.07
C TYR A 129 -6.84 30.79 -18.21
N HIS A 130 -7.97 31.17 -18.79
CA HIS A 130 -8.03 32.13 -19.89
C HIS A 130 -7.58 33.53 -19.47
N ARG A 131 -7.08 34.30 -20.43
CA ARG A 131 -6.98 35.75 -20.26
C ARG A 131 -8.39 36.35 -20.21
N THR A 132 -8.56 37.46 -19.50
CA THR A 132 -9.84 38.15 -19.34
C THR A 132 -10.56 38.33 -20.68
N ALA A 133 -11.88 38.07 -20.68
CA ALA A 133 -12.77 38.20 -21.83
C ALA A 133 -12.45 37.24 -23.00
N GLN A 134 -11.77 36.13 -22.75
CA GLN A 134 -11.58 35.04 -23.70
C GLN A 134 -12.26 33.77 -23.23
N ALA A 135 -12.67 32.93 -24.19
CA ALA A 135 -13.20 31.60 -23.92
C ALA A 135 -12.81 30.69 -25.10
N TYR A 136 -11.97 29.69 -24.84
CA TYR A 136 -11.59 28.68 -25.82
C TYR A 136 -11.39 27.32 -25.15
N GLN A 137 -11.47 26.27 -25.96
CA GLN A 137 -11.14 24.91 -25.55
C GLN A 137 -9.64 24.66 -25.73
N GLY A 138 -9.01 24.01 -24.77
CA GLY A 138 -7.60 23.69 -24.86
C GLY A 138 -7.12 22.81 -23.72
N THR A 139 -6.19 21.92 -24.04
CA THR A 139 -5.65 20.95 -23.10
C THR A 139 -4.22 21.36 -22.74
N LEU A 140 -3.97 21.53 -21.45
CA LEU A 140 -2.61 21.53 -20.92
C LEU A 140 -2.21 20.09 -20.61
N SER A 141 -1.01 19.68 -21.00
CA SER A 141 -0.42 18.38 -20.67
C SER A 141 0.98 18.58 -20.09
N PHE A 142 1.33 17.77 -19.10
CA PHE A 142 2.65 17.72 -18.48
C PHE A 142 3.10 16.26 -18.42
N GLU A 143 4.17 15.94 -19.14
CA GLU A 143 4.67 14.57 -19.27
C GLU A 143 6.17 14.52 -19.00
N GLY A 144 6.61 13.53 -18.23
CA GLY A 144 8.02 13.42 -17.88
C GLY A 144 8.34 12.36 -16.84
N ASN A 145 9.38 12.62 -16.05
CA ASN A 145 9.91 11.71 -15.04
C ASN A 145 9.73 12.31 -13.63
N ALA A 146 9.33 11.48 -12.67
CA ALA A 146 9.34 11.78 -11.26
C ALA A 146 10.36 10.90 -10.55
N ILE A 147 11.28 11.52 -9.82
CA ILE A 147 12.22 10.90 -8.90
C ILE A 147 11.72 11.12 -7.48
N PHE A 148 11.63 10.02 -6.73
CA PHE A 148 11.16 9.99 -5.35
C PHE A 148 12.09 9.08 -4.52
N LYS A 149 11.54 8.32 -3.58
CA LYS A 149 12.27 7.42 -2.69
C LYS A 149 12.53 6.05 -3.32
N ASN A 150 13.70 5.44 -3.10
CA ASN A 150 14.04 4.14 -3.70
C ASN A 150 13.11 2.98 -3.29
N ASP A 151 12.60 3.00 -2.05
CA ASP A 151 11.66 2.01 -1.51
C ASP A 151 10.20 2.26 -1.95
N SER A 152 9.95 3.35 -2.65
CA SER A 152 8.60 3.73 -3.02
C SER A 152 7.98 2.85 -4.11
N PHE A 153 6.66 2.96 -4.26
CA PHE A 153 5.94 2.39 -5.38
C PHE A 153 4.73 3.25 -5.79
N ALA A 154 4.35 3.15 -7.06
CA ALA A 154 3.11 3.74 -7.57
C ALA A 154 1.90 3.03 -6.98
N CYS A 155 0.93 3.80 -6.50
CA CYS A 155 -0.24 3.28 -5.84
C CYS A 155 -1.43 4.23 -5.96
N ARG A 156 -2.56 3.77 -5.44
CA ARG A 156 -3.78 4.54 -5.32
C ARG A 156 -4.05 4.83 -3.86
N THR A 157 -4.21 6.11 -3.51
CA THR A 157 -4.52 6.55 -2.14
C THR A 157 -5.97 7.04 -1.99
N ARG A 158 -6.67 7.30 -3.11
CA ARG A 158 -8.06 7.76 -3.10
C ARG A 158 -9.01 6.73 -3.73
N ALA A 159 -9.69 5.96 -2.88
CA ALA A 159 -10.83 5.16 -3.29
C ALA A 159 -12.06 6.07 -3.52
N LYS A 160 -12.88 5.75 -4.52
CA LYS A 160 -14.19 6.41 -4.68
C LYS A 160 -15.13 5.90 -3.59
N LYS A 161 -16.12 6.71 -3.24
CA LYS A 161 -17.18 6.29 -2.32
C LYS A 161 -17.86 5.02 -2.88
N ASP A 162 -18.07 4.04 -2.00
CA ASP A 162 -18.73 2.76 -2.31
C ASP A 162 -17.99 1.89 -3.34
N GLU A 163 -16.71 2.15 -3.59
CA GLU A 163 -15.90 1.37 -4.52
C GLU A 163 -15.37 0.08 -3.87
N PRO A 164 -15.73 -1.11 -4.38
CA PRO A 164 -15.32 -2.39 -3.78
C PRO A 164 -13.96 -2.87 -4.33
N VAL A 165 -12.97 -1.98 -4.46
CA VAL A 165 -11.66 -2.30 -5.04
C VAL A 165 -10.61 -2.41 -3.95
N LEU A 166 -9.98 -3.59 -3.86
CA LEU A 166 -8.78 -3.82 -3.06
C LEU A 166 -7.57 -3.93 -4.01
N SER A 167 -6.63 -2.99 -3.91
CA SER A 167 -5.39 -3.03 -4.67
C SER A 167 -4.35 -3.91 -3.98
N LEU A 168 -3.94 -4.97 -4.66
CA LEU A 168 -2.84 -5.84 -4.23
C LEU A 168 -1.68 -5.72 -5.22
N ARG A 169 -0.45 -5.74 -4.70
CA ARG A 169 0.76 -5.58 -5.50
C ARG A 169 1.49 -6.91 -5.67
N CYS A 170 1.78 -7.25 -6.92
CA CYS A 170 2.82 -8.22 -7.30
C CYS A 170 3.67 -7.58 -8.40
N GLY A 171 4.98 -7.42 -8.18
CA GLY A 171 5.85 -6.68 -9.10
C GLY A 171 5.66 -5.15 -9.01
N PRO A 172 5.82 -4.39 -10.11
CA PRO A 172 5.71 -2.92 -10.10
C PRO A 172 4.32 -2.37 -9.72
N ALA A 173 3.24 -3.12 -9.99
CA ALA A 173 1.85 -2.75 -9.71
C ALA A 173 1.38 -1.41 -10.32
N ASP A 174 1.82 -1.13 -11.54
CA ASP A 174 1.31 -0.01 -12.31
C ASP A 174 -0.16 -0.24 -12.72
N SER A 175 -0.96 0.80 -12.52
CA SER A 175 -2.39 0.80 -12.80
C SER A 175 -2.82 2.18 -13.26
N LEU A 176 -3.82 2.25 -14.15
CA LEU A 176 -4.46 3.51 -14.56
C LEU A 176 -5.19 4.21 -13.40
N LEU A 177 -5.35 3.54 -12.27
CA LEU A 177 -5.95 4.10 -11.06
C LEU A 177 -4.92 4.67 -10.09
N ASN A 178 -3.61 4.56 -10.38
CA ASN A 178 -2.57 5.09 -9.52
C ASN A 178 -2.61 6.63 -9.54
N ASP A 179 -2.60 7.23 -8.36
CA ASP A 179 -2.62 8.66 -8.16
C ASP A 179 -1.49 9.16 -7.26
N SER A 180 -0.65 8.24 -6.77
CA SER A 180 0.33 8.53 -5.74
C SER A 180 1.59 7.68 -5.87
N LEU A 181 2.69 8.19 -5.33
CA LEU A 181 3.90 7.44 -5.01
C LEU A 181 4.00 7.34 -3.49
N PHE A 182 4.16 6.14 -2.94
CA PHE A 182 4.25 5.94 -1.49
C PHE A 182 5.55 5.24 -1.09
N SER A 183 6.24 5.80 -0.09
CA SER A 183 7.45 5.25 0.54
C SER A 183 7.10 4.68 1.92
N PRO A 184 7.12 3.35 2.09
CA PRO A 184 6.84 2.71 3.37
C PRO A 184 7.86 3.03 4.46
N GLU A 185 9.14 3.21 4.12
CA GLU A 185 10.19 3.41 5.12
C GLU A 185 10.02 4.73 5.88
N ASP A 186 9.61 5.79 5.18
CA ASP A 186 9.44 7.13 5.76
C ASP A 186 7.98 7.51 6.06
N ASP A 187 7.02 6.63 5.78
CA ASP A 187 5.58 6.92 5.82
C ASP A 187 5.21 8.19 5.03
N LEU A 188 5.71 8.29 3.79
CA LEU A 188 5.65 9.49 2.96
C LEU A 188 4.92 9.20 1.65
N ALA A 189 3.91 9.99 1.32
CA ALA A 189 3.20 9.90 0.04
C ALA A 189 3.36 11.18 -0.78
N LEU A 190 3.66 11.06 -2.08
CA LEU A 190 3.54 12.14 -3.06
C LEU A 190 2.33 11.86 -3.94
N ARG A 191 1.28 12.66 -3.78
CA ARG A 191 0.02 12.53 -4.51
C ARG A 191 -0.02 13.50 -5.69
N PHE A 192 -0.51 13.02 -6.82
CA PHE A 192 -0.75 13.76 -8.04
C PHE A 192 -2.26 13.92 -8.24
N ASP A 193 -2.69 15.12 -8.59
CA ASP A 193 -4.08 15.42 -8.95
C ASP A 193 -4.13 16.11 -10.30
N ALA A 194 -4.87 15.49 -11.22
CA ALA A 194 -5.15 15.99 -12.56
C ALA A 194 -6.37 15.23 -13.11
N ALA A 195 -7.06 15.80 -14.09
CA ALA A 195 -8.24 15.17 -14.70
C ALA A 195 -7.90 13.82 -15.36
N ASN A 196 -6.77 13.78 -16.07
CA ASN A 196 -6.19 12.56 -16.59
C ASN A 196 -4.80 12.40 -16.00
N LEU A 197 -4.50 11.22 -15.47
CA LEU A 197 -3.23 10.91 -14.84
C LEU A 197 -2.82 9.47 -15.18
N ARG A 198 -1.54 9.30 -15.48
CA ARG A 198 -0.88 8.00 -15.54
C ARG A 198 0.46 8.10 -14.85
N ILE A 199 0.77 7.09 -14.04
CA ILE A 199 2.06 6.90 -13.40
C ILE A 199 2.55 5.49 -13.75
N GLU A 200 3.79 5.38 -14.18
CA GLU A 200 4.41 4.13 -14.59
C GLU A 200 5.80 3.98 -13.95
N THR A 201 6.07 2.80 -13.40
CA THR A 201 7.32 2.51 -12.72
C THR A 201 8.39 2.13 -13.72
N VAL A 202 9.51 2.88 -13.73
CA VAL A 202 10.68 2.59 -14.59
C VAL A 202 11.75 1.84 -13.82
N GLY A 203 11.92 2.15 -12.54
CA GLY A 203 12.90 1.54 -11.68
C GLY A 203 12.76 2.00 -10.22
N PRO A 204 13.65 1.56 -9.32
CA PRO A 204 13.62 1.98 -7.93
C PRO A 204 13.62 3.50 -7.80
N GLY A 205 12.57 4.05 -7.19
CA GLY A 205 12.40 5.50 -6.99
C GLY A 205 12.23 6.35 -8.25
N SER A 206 12.04 5.74 -9.42
CA SER A 206 11.94 6.44 -10.71
C SER A 206 10.68 6.06 -11.47
N TYR A 207 9.93 7.06 -11.89
CA TYR A 207 8.61 6.93 -12.49
C TYR A 207 8.46 7.80 -13.71
N LEU A 208 7.75 7.33 -14.73
CA LEU A 208 7.15 8.19 -15.75
C LEU A 208 5.80 8.67 -15.25
N PHE A 209 5.46 9.90 -15.59
CA PHE A 209 4.11 10.43 -15.39
C PHE A 209 3.62 11.15 -16.64
N ALA A 210 2.31 11.12 -16.83
CA ALA A 210 1.59 11.94 -17.78
C ALA A 210 0.34 12.48 -17.12
N MET A 211 0.16 13.79 -17.11
CA MET A 211 -1.03 14.45 -16.58
C MET A 211 -1.59 15.47 -17.56
N SER A 212 -2.90 15.61 -17.61
CA SER A 212 -3.56 16.62 -18.46
C SER A 212 -4.92 17.06 -17.92
N GLY A 213 -5.37 18.23 -18.40
CA GLY A 213 -6.67 18.81 -18.06
C GLY A 213 -7.08 19.91 -19.05
N GLN A 214 -8.39 20.13 -19.16
CA GLN A 214 -8.96 21.19 -20.02
C GLN A 214 -8.98 22.55 -19.31
N ILE A 215 -8.52 23.60 -19.99
CA ILE A 215 -8.56 24.98 -19.49
C ILE A 215 -10.00 25.52 -19.35
N GLY A 216 -10.93 24.96 -20.14
CA GLY A 216 -12.35 25.34 -20.15
C GLY A 216 -13.16 24.76 -19.00
N GLU A 217 -12.63 23.75 -18.30
CA GLU A 217 -13.33 23.01 -17.27
C GLU A 217 -12.71 23.30 -15.91
N SER A 218 -13.41 24.02 -15.03
CA SER A 218 -12.83 24.49 -13.76
C SER A 218 -12.35 23.37 -12.84
N SER A 219 -12.93 22.17 -12.95
CA SER A 219 -12.50 20.98 -12.21
C SER A 219 -11.23 20.33 -12.76
N GLU A 220 -10.85 20.65 -14.01
CA GLU A 220 -9.68 20.10 -14.68
C GLU A 220 -8.54 21.13 -14.82
N ALA A 221 -8.86 22.42 -14.68
CA ALA A 221 -7.99 23.58 -14.85
C ALA A 221 -6.91 23.76 -13.76
N ILE A 222 -6.49 22.65 -13.15
CA ILE A 222 -5.50 22.61 -12.08
C ILE A 222 -4.74 21.29 -12.08
N PHE A 223 -3.42 21.35 -11.89
CA PHE A 223 -2.64 20.21 -11.42
C PHE A 223 -2.20 20.43 -9.98
N ILE A 224 -2.29 19.41 -9.13
CA ILE A 224 -1.87 19.48 -7.73
C ILE A 224 -0.86 18.38 -7.43
N LEU A 225 0.23 18.76 -6.77
CA LEU A 225 1.18 17.84 -6.16
C LEU A 225 1.11 18.05 -4.65
N ASN A 226 0.80 16.98 -3.93
CA ASN A 226 0.64 17.02 -2.47
C ASN A 226 1.60 16.04 -1.81
N LEU A 227 2.52 16.55 -1.01
CA LEU A 227 3.44 15.78 -0.19
C LEU A 227 2.80 15.55 1.19
N GLU A 228 2.41 14.31 1.44
CA GLU A 228 1.77 13.89 2.68
C GLU A 228 2.75 13.13 3.54
N LYS A 229 3.28 13.82 4.55
CA LYS A 229 4.13 13.26 5.61
C LYS A 229 3.28 12.45 6.59
N ASN A 230 3.85 11.41 7.19
CA ASN A 230 3.17 10.55 8.17
C ASN A 230 1.82 10.00 7.63
N TYR A 231 1.81 9.50 6.40
CA TYR A 231 0.59 9.15 5.68
C TYR A 231 -0.32 8.18 6.47
N PHE A 232 0.21 7.04 6.92
CA PHE A 232 -0.51 6.09 7.76
C PHE A 232 -0.61 6.56 9.21
N LYS A 233 0.46 7.12 9.76
CA LYS A 233 0.52 7.52 11.17
C LYS A 233 -0.52 8.57 11.54
N SER A 234 -0.79 9.50 10.63
CA SER A 234 -1.81 10.55 10.81
C SER A 234 -3.25 10.11 10.56
N ARG A 235 -3.48 8.90 10.03
CA ARG A 235 -4.81 8.45 9.59
C ARG A 235 -5.30 7.16 10.25
N TYR A 236 -4.47 6.14 10.30
CA TYR A 236 -4.92 4.75 10.51
C TYR A 236 -4.09 3.99 11.54
N VAL A 237 -2.78 4.24 11.62
CA VAL A 237 -1.84 3.42 12.40
C VAL A 237 -0.88 4.33 13.18
N PRO A 238 -1.24 4.80 14.39
CA PRO A 238 -0.43 5.76 15.16
C PRO A 238 1.01 5.31 15.47
N TYR A 239 1.25 4.00 15.47
CA TYR A 239 2.55 3.37 15.68
C TYR A 239 3.06 2.69 14.40
N TYR A 240 2.78 3.29 13.25
CA TYR A 240 3.23 2.77 11.96
C TYR A 240 4.75 2.56 11.98
N HIS A 241 5.16 1.37 11.54
CA HIS A 241 6.53 1.04 11.23
C HIS A 241 6.52 0.22 9.93
N PRO A 242 7.52 0.39 9.04
CA PRO A 242 7.64 -0.45 7.86
C PRO A 242 7.76 -1.93 8.27
N LEU A 243 7.26 -2.81 7.41
CA LEU A 243 7.29 -4.25 7.65
C LEU A 243 8.75 -4.75 7.65
N ASP A 244 9.25 -5.18 8.81
CA ASP A 244 10.56 -5.82 8.89
C ASP A 244 10.53 -7.24 8.28
N ARG A 245 11.13 -7.38 7.09
CA ARG A 245 11.26 -8.64 6.37
C ARG A 245 12.57 -9.38 6.63
N LYS A 246 13.45 -8.92 7.53
CA LYS A 246 14.76 -9.58 7.80
C LYS A 246 14.59 -11.04 8.22
N ARG A 247 13.56 -11.36 9.01
CA ARG A 247 13.25 -12.73 9.46
C ARG A 247 12.37 -13.51 8.47
N CYS A 248 11.64 -12.81 7.60
CA CYS A 248 10.69 -13.35 6.63
C CYS A 248 10.87 -12.66 5.27
N THR A 249 11.99 -12.97 4.60
CA THR A 249 12.41 -12.29 3.36
C THR A 249 11.45 -12.54 2.19
N LYS A 250 10.73 -13.66 2.24
CA LYS A 250 9.60 -14.00 1.36
C LYS A 250 8.36 -14.30 2.20
N ALA A 251 7.19 -14.15 1.59
CA ALA A 251 5.95 -14.61 2.22
C ALA A 251 6.05 -16.12 2.51
N PRO A 252 5.75 -16.57 3.73
CA PRO A 252 5.78 -17.99 4.05
C PRO A 252 4.69 -18.72 3.28
N THR A 253 5.09 -19.77 2.59
CA THR A 253 4.22 -20.66 1.82
C THR A 253 4.24 -22.03 2.47
N GLY A 254 3.07 -22.60 2.71
CA GLY A 254 2.96 -23.82 3.48
C GLY A 254 1.61 -24.47 3.40
N TRP A 255 1.53 -25.62 4.04
CA TRP A 255 0.30 -26.35 4.27
C TRP A 255 -0.10 -26.25 5.74
N MET A 256 -1.40 -26.30 6.01
CA MET A 256 -1.95 -26.22 7.36
C MET A 256 -3.04 -27.27 7.54
N SER A 257 -2.87 -28.12 8.56
CA SER A 257 -3.77 -29.24 8.83
C SER A 257 -5.21 -28.84 9.13
N TRP A 258 -5.42 -27.68 9.77
CA TRP A 258 -6.75 -27.17 10.09
C TRP A 258 -7.68 -27.03 8.88
N ASN A 259 -7.16 -26.53 7.75
CA ASN A 259 -7.97 -26.32 6.55
C ASN A 259 -8.51 -27.63 5.94
N THR A 260 -7.91 -28.76 6.29
CA THR A 260 -8.28 -30.08 5.74
C THR A 260 -9.01 -30.93 6.77
N TYR A 261 -8.54 -30.93 8.02
CA TYR A 261 -8.97 -31.86 9.06
C TYR A 261 -9.58 -31.17 10.28
N PHE A 262 -9.62 -29.84 10.33
CA PHE A 262 -9.97 -29.07 11.52
C PHE A 262 -9.19 -29.56 12.75
N ASP A 263 -9.90 -30.09 13.75
CA ASP A 263 -9.40 -30.58 15.02
C ASP A 263 -8.99 -32.06 15.00
N LYS A 264 -9.03 -32.75 13.85
CA LYS A 264 -8.91 -34.22 13.82
C LYS A 264 -7.57 -34.77 13.34
N ALA A 265 -6.68 -33.92 12.82
CA ALA A 265 -5.42 -34.37 12.22
C ALA A 265 -4.55 -35.16 13.21
N THR A 266 -4.11 -36.35 12.82
CA THR A 266 -3.11 -37.14 13.58
C THR A 266 -1.70 -37.00 13.01
N ALA A 267 -0.72 -37.61 13.67
CA ALA A 267 0.64 -37.73 13.13
C ALA A 267 0.67 -38.44 11.77
N GLU A 268 -0.12 -39.51 11.61
CA GLU A 268 -0.21 -40.28 10.37
C GLU A 268 -0.81 -39.45 9.24
N ASP A 269 -1.88 -38.69 9.50
CA ASP A 269 -2.52 -37.80 8.52
C ASP A 269 -1.52 -36.73 8.04
N ASN A 270 -0.83 -36.08 8.98
CA ASN A 270 0.19 -35.09 8.67
C ASN A 270 1.29 -35.68 7.77
N LEU A 271 1.79 -36.89 8.08
CA LEU A 271 2.82 -37.54 7.28
C LEU A 271 2.32 -38.01 5.91
N ALA A 272 1.07 -38.45 5.82
CA ALA A 272 0.46 -38.84 4.55
C ALA A 272 0.35 -37.63 3.61
N GLU A 273 -0.18 -36.52 4.11
CA GLU A 273 -0.27 -35.28 3.33
C GLU A 273 1.11 -34.69 3.03
N ALA A 274 2.07 -34.77 3.96
CA ALA A 274 3.44 -34.31 3.71
C ALA A 274 4.09 -35.08 2.57
N ARG A 275 3.89 -36.40 2.46
CA ARG A 275 4.41 -37.19 1.32
C ARG A 275 3.81 -36.73 -0.02
N ILE A 276 2.54 -36.37 -0.05
CA ILE A 276 1.90 -35.79 -1.25
C ILE A 276 2.45 -34.39 -1.53
N GLY A 277 2.55 -33.55 -0.49
CA GLY A 277 3.11 -32.22 -0.57
C GLY A 277 4.55 -32.21 -1.08
N GLN A 278 5.37 -33.19 -0.68
CA GLN A 278 6.75 -33.33 -1.14
C GLN A 278 6.79 -33.48 -2.66
N LYS A 279 5.90 -34.31 -3.22
CA LYS A 279 5.85 -34.57 -4.66
C LYS A 279 5.24 -33.42 -5.47
N TYR A 280 4.21 -32.76 -4.94
CA TYR A 280 3.37 -31.87 -5.74
C TYR A 280 3.37 -30.40 -5.32
N LEU A 281 3.79 -30.07 -4.09
CA LEU A 281 3.75 -28.70 -3.55
C LEU A 281 5.14 -28.11 -3.32
N GLN A 282 6.11 -28.90 -2.83
CA GLN A 282 7.49 -28.42 -2.64
C GLN A 282 8.12 -27.89 -3.94
N PRO A 283 7.91 -28.49 -5.13
CA PRO A 283 8.46 -27.94 -6.37
C PRO A 283 7.97 -26.51 -6.69
N PHE A 284 6.84 -26.10 -6.10
CA PHE A 284 6.27 -24.75 -6.25
C PHE A 284 6.50 -23.86 -5.02
N GLY A 285 7.43 -24.25 -4.14
CA GLY A 285 7.87 -23.45 -3.00
C GLY A 285 7.08 -23.65 -1.70
N CYS A 286 6.25 -24.69 -1.57
CA CYS A 286 5.64 -25.02 -0.28
C CYS A 286 6.70 -25.52 0.71
N GLU A 287 6.97 -24.72 1.75
CA GLU A 287 8.11 -24.93 2.65
C GLU A 287 7.66 -25.26 4.07
N PHE A 288 6.64 -24.58 4.58
CA PHE A 288 6.17 -24.72 5.96
C PHE A 288 5.08 -25.79 6.08
N TRP A 289 5.12 -26.56 7.16
CA TRP A 289 4.11 -27.57 7.48
C TRP A 289 3.50 -27.28 8.85
N SER A 290 2.36 -26.58 8.88
CA SER A 290 1.68 -26.18 10.11
C SER A 290 0.83 -27.31 10.67
N ILE A 291 1.23 -27.80 11.83
CA ILE A 291 0.50 -28.80 12.60
C ILE A 291 -0.38 -28.07 13.61
N GLU A 292 -1.68 -28.30 13.48
CA GLU A 292 -2.75 -27.64 14.21
C GLU A 292 -3.36 -28.64 15.19
N SER A 293 -4.09 -28.16 16.20
CA SER A 293 -4.85 -29.01 17.13
C SER A 293 -4.00 -30.14 17.73
N TRP A 294 -2.81 -29.79 18.21
CA TRP A 294 -1.84 -30.71 18.80
C TRP A 294 -1.96 -30.83 20.32
N GLN A 295 -2.66 -29.88 20.95
CA GLN A 295 -2.81 -29.76 22.41
C GLN A 295 -3.53 -30.96 23.01
N GLY A 296 -3.28 -31.25 24.29
CA GLY A 296 -3.82 -32.43 25.01
C GLY A 296 -5.32 -32.66 24.84
N ASN A 297 -6.11 -31.58 24.94
CA ASN A 297 -7.57 -31.59 24.84
C ASN A 297 -8.12 -31.10 23.49
N SER A 298 -7.27 -31.02 22.46
CA SER A 298 -7.64 -30.46 21.16
C SER A 298 -8.60 -31.34 20.34
N ASP A 299 -9.09 -32.46 20.87
CA ASP A 299 -10.10 -33.31 20.23
C ASP A 299 -11.54 -32.86 20.50
N GLN A 300 -11.71 -31.74 21.21
CA GLN A 300 -13.01 -31.14 21.51
C GLN A 300 -13.03 -29.64 21.22
N LEU A 301 -13.80 -29.25 20.20
CA LEU A 301 -14.12 -27.85 19.96
C LEU A 301 -14.96 -27.24 21.10
N PRO A 302 -14.91 -25.91 21.30
CA PRO A 302 -14.24 -24.90 20.48
C PRO A 302 -12.76 -24.66 20.83
N VAL A 303 -11.99 -24.12 19.86
CA VAL A 303 -10.55 -23.81 19.98
C VAL A 303 -10.19 -22.96 21.20
N ARG A 304 -11.10 -22.08 21.65
CA ARG A 304 -10.88 -21.22 22.82
C ARG A 304 -10.63 -22.01 24.11
N ASP A 305 -11.07 -23.27 24.18
CA ASP A 305 -10.95 -24.12 25.35
C ASP A 305 -9.70 -25.02 25.28
N PHE A 306 -8.91 -24.94 24.20
CA PHE A 306 -7.68 -25.72 24.05
C PHE A 306 -6.60 -25.30 25.05
N TYR A 307 -5.90 -26.28 25.62
CA TYR A 307 -4.79 -26.08 26.57
C TYR A 307 -3.52 -25.64 25.85
N ASN A 308 -3.38 -24.34 25.57
CA ASN A 308 -2.25 -23.84 24.76
C ASN A 308 -0.96 -23.63 25.55
N LEU A 309 -1.03 -23.35 26.86
CA LEU A 309 0.12 -22.94 27.66
C LEU A 309 0.75 -24.05 28.50
N ASN A 310 0.05 -25.16 28.75
CA ASN A 310 0.64 -26.29 29.49
C ASN A 310 1.56 -27.16 28.61
N LEU A 311 1.58 -26.92 27.29
CA LEU A 311 2.37 -27.64 26.29
C LEU A 311 2.13 -29.16 26.29
N GLU A 312 0.99 -29.62 26.81
CA GLU A 312 0.60 -31.02 26.76
C GLU A 312 0.16 -31.40 25.37
N VAL A 313 0.59 -32.58 24.91
CA VAL A 313 0.31 -33.09 23.57
C VAL A 313 -0.86 -34.07 23.64
N SER A 314 -1.72 -34.08 22.63
CA SER A 314 -2.73 -35.13 22.49
C SER A 314 -2.05 -36.47 22.21
N GLU A 315 -1.87 -37.31 23.24
CA GLU A 315 -1.26 -38.65 23.11
C GLU A 315 -2.04 -39.54 22.14
N LYS A 316 -3.35 -39.33 22.03
CA LYS A 316 -4.22 -40.03 21.08
C LYS A 316 -3.88 -39.72 19.62
N LYS A 317 -3.59 -38.46 19.29
CA LYS A 317 -3.29 -38.02 17.91
C LYS A 317 -1.80 -38.10 17.59
N PHE A 318 -0.94 -37.97 18.60
CA PHE A 318 0.50 -37.90 18.47
C PHE A 318 1.19 -38.82 19.50
N PRO A 319 0.96 -40.15 19.45
CA PRO A 319 1.42 -41.10 20.48
C PRO A 319 2.94 -41.20 20.61
N LYS A 320 3.69 -40.77 19.59
CA LYS A 320 5.17 -40.70 19.60
C LYS A 320 5.71 -39.31 19.96
N GLY A 321 4.82 -38.40 20.36
CA GLY A 321 5.12 -37.00 20.65
C GLY A 321 5.41 -36.16 19.39
N MET A 322 5.39 -34.83 19.58
CA MET A 322 5.57 -33.87 18.48
C MET A 322 6.98 -33.86 17.90
N LYS A 323 8.00 -34.24 18.69
CA LYS A 323 9.39 -34.28 18.21
C LYS A 323 9.56 -35.28 17.06
N GLN A 324 9.00 -36.48 17.21
CA GLN A 324 9.09 -37.52 16.18
C GLN A 324 8.43 -37.05 14.87
N LEU A 325 7.21 -36.51 14.96
CA LEU A 325 6.51 -35.97 13.79
C LEU A 325 7.29 -34.83 13.11
N ALA A 326 7.84 -33.90 13.90
CA ALA A 326 8.66 -32.81 13.37
C ALA A 326 9.92 -33.33 12.66
N ASP A 327 10.59 -34.33 13.23
CA ASP A 327 11.78 -34.94 12.62
C ASP A 327 11.43 -35.66 11.31
N ASP A 328 10.30 -36.35 11.25
CA ASP A 328 9.85 -37.03 10.04
C ASP A 328 9.41 -36.05 8.95
N ILE A 329 8.76 -34.93 9.31
CA ILE A 329 8.44 -33.83 8.38
C ILE A 329 9.72 -33.18 7.82
N ARG A 330 10.75 -32.99 8.66
CA ARG A 330 12.06 -32.48 8.22
C ARG A 330 12.74 -33.43 7.24
N LYS A 331 12.67 -34.75 7.47
CA LYS A 331 13.21 -35.75 6.52
C LYS A 331 12.53 -35.68 5.15
N LEU A 332 11.28 -35.23 5.09
CA LEU A 332 10.55 -34.99 3.84
C LEU A 332 10.91 -33.66 3.18
N GLY A 333 11.76 -32.83 3.79
CA GLY A 333 12.22 -31.55 3.23
C GLY A 333 11.40 -30.32 3.62
N PHE A 334 10.47 -30.44 4.58
CA PHE A 334 9.67 -29.32 5.07
C PHE A 334 10.19 -28.72 6.37
N ARG A 335 9.71 -27.52 6.69
CA ARG A 335 9.89 -26.85 7.98
C ARG A 335 8.63 -27.02 8.83
N PRO A 336 8.64 -27.87 9.88
CA PRO A 336 7.46 -28.03 10.74
C PRO A 336 7.19 -26.77 11.56
N GLY A 337 5.92 -26.43 11.70
CA GLY A 337 5.41 -25.35 12.56
C GLY A 337 4.26 -25.84 13.42
N LEU A 338 4.03 -25.15 14.54
CA LEU A 338 2.88 -25.37 15.42
C LEU A 338 2.07 -24.09 15.51
N TRP A 339 0.76 -24.23 15.59
CA TRP A 339 -0.11 -23.14 16.00
C TRP A 339 -0.33 -23.16 17.51
N THR A 340 -0.31 -21.99 18.13
CA THR A 340 -0.64 -21.82 19.55
C THR A 340 -1.26 -20.43 19.77
N ALA A 341 -2.14 -20.31 20.76
CA ALA A 341 -2.67 -19.03 21.20
C ALA A 341 -1.83 -18.52 22.39
N PRO A 342 -0.88 -17.57 22.21
CA PRO A 342 0.07 -17.19 23.25
C PRO A 342 -0.57 -16.52 24.47
N PHE A 343 -1.80 -16.01 24.33
CA PHE A 343 -2.54 -15.31 25.39
C PHE A 343 -3.83 -16.02 25.80
N GLY A 344 -4.13 -17.20 25.24
CA GLY A 344 -5.35 -17.95 25.53
C GLY A 344 -5.00 -19.31 26.11
N THR A 345 -5.28 -19.55 27.38
CA THR A 345 -4.88 -20.80 28.04
C THR A 345 -5.84 -21.95 27.76
N GLY A 346 -7.15 -21.66 27.62
CA GLY A 346 -8.24 -22.65 27.62
C GLY A 346 -8.38 -23.45 28.91
N ASN A 347 -7.43 -23.30 29.82
CA ASN A 347 -7.33 -23.99 31.10
C ASN A 347 -7.86 -23.04 32.19
N LYS A 348 -8.79 -23.53 33.01
CA LYS A 348 -9.41 -22.77 34.11
C LYS A 348 -8.46 -22.50 35.29
N ASP A 349 -7.34 -23.21 35.34
CA ASP A 349 -6.33 -23.07 36.40
C ASP A 349 -5.39 -21.88 36.17
N PHE A 350 -5.48 -21.23 35.00
CA PHE A 350 -4.80 -19.99 34.62
C PHE A 350 -5.83 -18.90 34.34
#